data_AF-A0A5N7WJ93-F1
#
_entry.id   AF-A0A5N7WJ93-F1
#
_cell.length_a   1.000
_cell.length_b   1.000
_cell.length_c   1.000
_cell.angle_alpha   90.00
_cell.angle_beta   90.00
_cell.angle_gamma   90.00
#
_symmetry.space_group_name_H-M   'P 1'
#
loop_
_entity.id
_entity.type
_entity.pdbx_description
1 polymer ?
#
loop_
_entity_poly.entity_id
_entity_poly.type
_entity_poly.pdbx_seq_one_letter_code
_entity_poly.pdbx_strand_id
1 'polypeptide(L)'
;MSFSRSNFPAPAELAASRVAWMAQIAHPPLPPAVQAWMTWARGWKDALPWLQLPAWREGAGNRLAMQRATDAAGLWSQTGEYRFGLDLKASTPGDLRWIDGAVADGWSPHWLVLTHGLDGDPLIGDMSRPEVPVLWKWHDEPHRAARPLFASLEELMAHVQAKAARAPLVPRETRSSTIFYTVRLLELGPDPARVMLALRKIFTTLSAQELLKLKTRLPLTLLDDSVSALQKDRLVQHFEGLGARVEVSERRL
;
A
#
# COMPACT_ATOMS: atom_id res chain seq x y z
N MET A 1 18.64 11.76 -19.91
CA MET A 1 17.89 10.65 -20.56
C MET A 1 16.70 10.32 -19.68
N SER A 2 15.53 10.06 -20.25
CA SER A 2 14.33 9.68 -19.49
C SER A 2 14.21 8.17 -19.35
N PHE A 3 13.49 7.73 -18.31
CA PHE A 3 13.11 6.33 -18.19
C PHE A 3 12.17 5.89 -19.33
N SER A 4 12.33 4.64 -19.73
CA SER A 4 11.53 3.87 -20.67
C SER A 4 11.37 2.46 -20.09
N ARG A 5 10.46 1.68 -20.65
CA ARG A 5 10.19 0.31 -20.15
C ARG A 5 11.41 -0.62 -20.24
N SER A 6 12.34 -0.36 -21.17
CA SER A 6 13.53 -1.18 -21.41
C SER A 6 14.76 -0.74 -20.63
N ASN A 7 14.71 0.43 -19.97
CA ASN A 7 15.82 0.97 -19.19
C ASN A 7 15.40 1.35 -17.75
N PHE A 8 14.19 0.97 -17.34
CA PHE A 8 13.74 1.16 -15.97
C PHE A 8 14.55 0.21 -15.07
N PRO A 9 15.03 0.67 -13.90
CA PRO A 9 15.86 -0.17 -13.04
C PRO A 9 15.08 -1.39 -12.56
N ALA A 10 15.80 -2.49 -12.37
CA ALA A 10 15.19 -3.69 -11.82
C ALA A 10 14.70 -3.42 -10.39
N PRO A 11 13.65 -4.13 -9.91
CA PRO A 11 13.15 -3.95 -8.54
C PRO A 11 14.23 -4.07 -7.46
N ALA A 12 15.21 -4.96 -7.65
CA ALA A 12 16.33 -5.14 -6.75
C ALA A 12 17.28 -3.92 -6.73
N GLU A 13 17.50 -3.27 -7.88
CA GLU A 13 18.34 -2.06 -7.99
C GLU A 13 17.66 -0.86 -7.33
N LEU A 14 16.35 -0.72 -7.49
CA LEU A 14 15.55 0.28 -6.79
C LEU A 14 15.64 0.08 -5.26
N ALA A 15 15.45 -1.15 -4.79
CA ALA A 15 15.54 -1.47 -3.37
C ALA A 15 16.94 -1.18 -2.80
N ALA A 16 17.99 -1.60 -3.49
CA ALA A 16 19.37 -1.37 -3.08
C ALA A 16 19.73 0.12 -3.07
N SER A 17 19.35 0.87 -4.11
CA SER A 17 19.56 2.31 -4.19
C SER A 17 18.84 3.06 -3.05
N ARG A 18 17.60 2.66 -2.74
CA ARG A 18 16.83 3.23 -1.62
C ARG A 18 17.53 2.99 -0.29
N VAL A 19 17.99 1.77 -0.03
CA VAL A 19 18.72 1.42 1.19
C VAL A 19 20.00 2.25 1.32
N ALA A 20 20.77 2.37 0.24
CA ALA A 20 22.00 3.17 0.22
C ALA A 20 21.74 4.67 0.46
N TRP A 21 20.64 5.19 -0.07
CA TRP A 21 20.23 6.58 0.17
C TRP A 21 19.75 6.79 1.61
N MET A 22 18.92 5.88 2.14
CA MET A 22 18.46 5.95 3.54
C MET A 22 19.60 5.89 4.54
N ALA A 23 20.66 5.12 4.26
CA ALA A 23 21.85 5.05 5.11
C ALA A 23 22.58 6.40 5.27
N GLN A 24 22.30 7.38 4.39
CA GLN A 24 22.85 8.74 4.47
C GLN A 24 22.02 9.66 5.36
N ILE A 25 20.83 9.22 5.78
CA ILE A 25 19.93 10.00 6.62
C ILE A 25 20.29 9.76 8.09
N ALA A 26 20.43 10.84 8.84
CA ALA A 26 20.54 10.75 10.28
C ALA A 26 19.21 10.25 10.87
N HIS A 27 19.22 9.05 11.44
CA HIS A 27 18.07 8.50 12.13
C HIS A 27 18.06 8.94 13.60
N PRO A 28 16.91 9.40 14.13
CA PRO A 28 16.80 9.62 15.57
C PRO A 28 16.99 8.29 16.33
N PRO A 29 17.54 8.34 17.56
CA PRO A 29 17.65 7.15 18.40
C PRO A 29 16.26 6.58 18.69
N LEU A 30 16.15 5.26 18.71
CA LEU A 30 14.88 4.59 18.98
C LEU A 30 14.50 4.73 20.45
N PRO A 31 13.29 5.23 20.78
CA PRO A 31 12.79 5.29 22.15
C PRO A 31 12.80 3.92 22.83
N PRO A 32 12.92 3.86 24.18
CA PRO A 32 12.87 2.59 24.93
C PRO A 32 11.66 1.73 24.60
N ALA A 33 10.49 2.32 24.36
CA ALA A 33 9.27 1.62 23.97
C ALA A 33 9.43 0.84 22.64
N VAL A 34 10.14 1.42 21.66
CA VAL A 34 10.44 0.74 20.38
C VAL A 34 11.42 -0.43 20.60
N GLN A 35 12.38 -0.27 21.52
CA GLN A 35 13.31 -1.35 21.85
C GLN A 35 12.62 -2.51 22.56
N ALA A 36 11.68 -2.20 23.47
CA ALA A 36 10.82 -3.18 24.11
C ALA A 36 9.95 -3.92 23.08
N TRP A 37 9.32 -3.17 22.15
CA TRP A 37 8.59 -3.73 21.01
C TRP A 37 9.44 -4.69 20.18
N MET A 38 10.64 -4.29 19.75
CA MET A 38 11.53 -5.14 18.95
C MET A 38 11.96 -6.41 19.72
N THR A 39 12.23 -6.28 21.01
CA THR A 39 12.60 -7.42 21.87
C THR A 39 11.45 -8.39 22.02
N TRP A 40 10.25 -7.86 22.26
CA TRP A 40 9.03 -8.64 22.31
C TRP A 40 8.71 -9.32 20.97
N ALA A 41 8.85 -8.59 19.86
CA ALA A 41 8.65 -9.09 18.50
C ALA A 41 9.62 -10.21 18.13
N ARG A 42 10.86 -10.18 18.64
CA ARG A 42 11.85 -11.26 18.52
C ARG A 42 11.46 -12.54 19.29
N GLY A 43 10.50 -12.47 20.20
CA GLY A 43 9.92 -13.65 20.87
C GLY A 43 8.92 -14.44 20.01
N TRP A 44 8.36 -13.85 18.96
CA TRP A 44 7.41 -14.54 18.06
C TRP A 44 8.11 -15.64 17.25
N LYS A 45 8.02 -16.92 17.64
CA LYS A 45 8.65 -18.03 16.89
C LYS A 45 8.03 -18.21 15.49
N ASP A 46 7.78 -19.44 15.04
CA ASP A 46 7.18 -19.72 13.72
C ASP A 46 5.71 -19.27 13.58
N ALA A 47 5.17 -18.64 14.62
CA ALA A 47 3.80 -18.20 14.72
C ALA A 47 3.76 -16.67 14.91
N LEU A 48 3.46 -15.96 13.83
CA LEU A 48 3.18 -14.54 13.89
C LEU A 48 1.86 -14.30 14.64
N PRO A 49 1.84 -13.37 15.62
CA PRO A 49 0.62 -13.03 16.34
C PRO A 49 -0.30 -12.17 15.47
N TRP A 50 -1.52 -11.96 15.94
CA TRP A 50 -2.53 -11.20 15.22
C TRP A 50 -3.02 -10.03 16.07
N LEU A 51 -3.27 -8.92 15.40
CA LEU A 51 -3.93 -7.76 15.98
C LEU A 51 -5.36 -7.69 15.46
N GLN A 52 -6.30 -7.59 16.40
CA GLN A 52 -7.69 -7.30 16.10
C GLN A 52 -7.82 -5.77 15.90
N LEU A 53 -8.01 -5.35 14.66
CA LEU A 53 -8.17 -3.95 14.30
C LEU A 53 -9.61 -3.46 14.55
N PRO A 54 -9.79 -2.15 14.80
CA PRO A 54 -11.12 -1.55 14.96
C PRO A 54 -12.03 -1.72 13.74
N ALA A 55 -13.34 -1.78 13.99
CA ALA A 55 -14.36 -1.99 12.96
C ALA A 55 -14.50 -0.82 11.95
N TRP A 56 -13.95 0.36 12.25
CA TRP A 56 -13.98 1.50 11.32
C TRP A 56 -13.05 1.33 10.11
N ARG A 57 -12.18 0.32 10.12
CA ARG A 57 -11.32 0.00 8.97
C ARG A 57 -12.17 -0.60 7.85
N GLU A 58 -12.29 0.15 6.76
CA GLU A 58 -12.87 -0.33 5.50
C GLU A 58 -11.88 -1.34 4.86
N GLY A 59 -12.37 -2.47 4.34
CA GLY A 59 -11.54 -3.44 3.60
C GLY A 59 -11.38 -4.83 4.22
N ALA A 60 -10.35 -5.56 3.77
CA ALA A 60 -10.16 -7.00 3.96
C ALA A 60 -9.87 -7.40 5.42
N GLY A 61 -10.93 -7.56 6.19
CA GLY A 61 -10.90 -8.14 7.53
C GLY A 61 -10.37 -7.19 8.60
N ASN A 62 -10.84 -7.40 9.82
CA ASN A 62 -10.43 -6.66 11.01
C ASN A 62 -9.25 -7.35 11.72
N ARG A 63 -8.45 -8.15 11.01
CA ARG A 63 -7.32 -8.88 11.57
C ARG A 63 -6.05 -8.59 10.78
N LEU A 64 -5.00 -8.22 11.49
CA LEU A 64 -3.69 -7.93 10.94
C LEU A 64 -2.72 -9.01 11.41
N ALA A 65 -2.14 -9.74 10.46
CA ALA A 65 -0.99 -10.60 10.75
C ALA A 65 0.22 -9.68 10.99
N MET A 66 0.83 -9.78 12.16
CA MET A 66 1.97 -8.93 12.50
C MET A 66 3.21 -9.46 11.80
N GLN A 67 3.94 -8.60 11.09
CA GLN A 67 5.26 -8.91 10.55
C GLN A 67 6.37 -8.45 11.50
N ARG A 68 7.50 -9.13 11.45
CA ARG A 68 8.66 -8.85 12.30
C ARG A 68 9.70 -8.04 11.55
N ALA A 69 10.05 -6.88 12.10
CA ALA A 69 11.39 -6.32 11.92
C ALA A 69 12.31 -6.84 13.05
N THR A 70 13.50 -7.33 12.69
CA THR A 70 14.44 -7.95 13.65
C THR A 70 15.40 -6.96 14.30
N ASP A 71 15.59 -5.80 13.68
CA ASP A 71 16.52 -4.76 14.09
C ASP A 71 16.06 -3.36 13.63
N ALA A 72 16.81 -2.34 14.07
CA ALA A 72 16.55 -0.95 13.75
C ALA A 72 16.66 -0.66 12.25
N ALA A 73 17.60 -1.29 11.54
CA ALA A 73 17.79 -1.09 10.11
C ALA A 73 16.57 -1.60 9.33
N GLY A 74 15.99 -2.74 9.74
CA GLY A 74 14.75 -3.29 9.19
C GLY A 74 13.56 -2.35 9.37
N LEU A 75 13.38 -1.76 10.56
CA LEU A 75 12.30 -0.78 10.82
C LEU A 75 12.45 0.49 9.97
N TRP A 76 13.67 1.01 9.86
CA TRP A 76 13.94 2.18 9.01
C TRP A 76 13.80 1.86 7.53
N SER A 77 14.18 0.66 7.10
CA SER A 77 13.99 0.19 5.73
C SER A 77 12.51 0.15 5.36
N GLN A 78 11.67 -0.43 6.23
CA GLN A 78 10.21 -0.43 6.06
C GLN A 78 9.68 1.00 6.01
N THR A 79 10.11 1.87 6.93
CA THR A 79 9.69 3.28 6.93
C THR A 79 9.98 3.96 5.61
N GLY A 80 11.14 3.68 5.01
CA GLY A 80 11.49 4.24 3.72
C GLY A 80 10.67 3.74 2.54
N GLU A 81 10.08 2.55 2.63
CA GLU A 81 9.15 2.06 1.60
C GLU A 81 7.91 2.95 1.46
N TYR A 82 7.49 3.57 2.56
CA TYR A 82 6.31 4.42 2.60
C TYR A 82 6.64 5.91 2.52
N ARG A 83 7.80 6.33 3.03
CA ARG A 83 8.19 7.75 3.10
C ARG A 83 8.89 8.24 1.83
N PHE A 84 9.66 7.38 1.15
CA PHE A 84 10.59 7.84 0.12
C PHE A 84 10.14 7.44 -1.28
N GLY A 85 9.93 8.46 -2.12
CA GLY A 85 9.60 8.27 -3.53
C GLY A 85 10.82 8.44 -4.42
N LEU A 86 10.85 7.74 -5.55
CA LEU A 86 11.84 7.99 -6.60
C LEU A 86 11.44 9.26 -7.36
N ASP A 87 12.32 10.27 -7.42
CA ASP A 87 12.11 11.45 -8.25
C ASP A 87 12.43 11.12 -9.69
N LEU A 88 11.41 10.69 -10.44
CA LEU A 88 11.55 10.33 -11.85
C LEU A 88 12.01 11.50 -12.75
N LYS A 89 11.83 12.76 -12.32
CA LYS A 89 12.28 13.92 -13.10
C LYS A 89 13.76 14.20 -12.88
N ALA A 90 14.25 14.02 -11.65
CA ALA A 90 15.65 14.23 -11.30
C ALA A 90 16.51 12.98 -11.51
N SER A 91 15.91 11.81 -11.67
CA SER A 91 16.59 10.53 -11.85
C SER A 91 16.89 10.18 -13.31
N THR A 92 17.91 9.37 -13.52
CA THR A 92 18.26 8.72 -14.80
C THR A 92 18.54 7.23 -14.58
N PRO A 93 18.58 6.39 -15.63
CA PRO A 93 18.91 4.96 -15.49
C PRO A 93 20.23 4.62 -14.77
N GLY A 94 21.18 5.56 -14.69
CA GLY A 94 22.44 5.39 -13.95
C GLY A 94 22.60 6.27 -12.70
N ASP A 95 21.62 7.12 -12.38
CA ASP A 95 21.64 8.03 -11.22
C ASP A 95 20.22 8.13 -10.64
N LEU A 96 19.94 7.36 -9.59
CA LEU A 96 18.63 7.32 -8.94
C LEU A 96 18.59 8.31 -7.77
N ARG A 97 17.66 9.26 -7.85
CA ARG A 97 17.46 10.29 -6.84
C ARG A 97 16.15 10.08 -6.12
N TRP A 98 16.25 10.00 -4.81
CA TRP A 98 15.12 9.82 -3.91
C TRP A 98 14.70 11.16 -3.31
N ILE A 99 13.40 11.32 -3.13
CA ILE A 99 12.80 12.46 -2.45
C ILE A 99 12.11 12.00 -1.18
N ASP A 100 12.17 12.88 -0.19
CA ASP A 100 11.42 12.71 1.05
C ASP A 100 9.97 13.14 0.88
N GLY A 101 9.07 12.16 0.86
CA GLY A 101 7.62 12.34 0.75
C GLY A 101 6.98 12.99 1.98
N ALA A 102 7.75 13.29 3.04
CA ALA A 102 7.29 13.94 4.28
C ALA A 102 6.41 15.19 4.04
N VAL A 103 6.63 15.91 2.94
CA VAL A 103 5.91 17.16 2.64
C VAL A 103 4.70 16.96 1.70
N ALA A 104 4.68 15.92 0.87
CA ALA A 104 3.59 15.70 -0.10
C ALA A 104 2.47 14.78 0.44
N ASP A 105 2.84 13.83 1.30
CA ASP A 105 1.98 12.69 1.68
C ASP A 105 1.66 12.67 3.19
N GLY A 106 1.95 13.77 3.90
CA GLY A 106 1.64 13.93 5.32
C GLY A 106 2.38 12.93 6.22
N TRP A 107 3.63 12.62 5.88
CA TRP A 107 4.50 11.72 6.65
C TRP A 107 5.37 12.52 7.63
N SER A 108 5.35 12.18 8.92
CA SER A 108 6.18 12.86 9.92
C SER A 108 7.60 12.27 9.96
N PRO A 109 8.65 13.08 10.19
CA PRO A 109 10.02 12.58 10.34
C PRO A 109 10.21 11.68 11.57
N HIS A 110 9.30 11.74 12.54
CA HIS A 110 9.32 10.92 13.76
C HIS A 110 8.53 9.61 13.62
N TRP A 111 7.92 9.36 12.47
CA TRP A 111 7.15 8.14 12.25
C TRP A 111 8.03 6.97 11.84
N LEU A 112 7.73 5.83 12.44
CA LEU A 112 8.39 4.56 12.17
C LEU A 112 7.34 3.52 11.79
N VAL A 113 7.56 2.76 10.72
CA VAL A 113 6.69 1.63 10.38
C VAL A 113 7.05 0.45 11.28
N LEU A 114 6.09 0.06 12.12
CA LEU A 114 6.24 -1.04 13.08
C LEU A 114 5.99 -2.38 12.40
N THR A 115 5.00 -2.40 11.51
CA THR A 115 4.58 -3.54 10.68
C THR A 115 3.60 -3.04 9.62
N HIS A 116 3.22 -3.87 8.66
CA HIS A 116 2.15 -3.56 7.72
C HIS A 116 1.37 -4.82 7.33
N GLY A 117 0.12 -4.63 6.92
CA GLY A 117 -0.76 -5.72 6.51
C GLY A 117 -0.44 -6.27 5.12
N LEU A 118 -1.11 -7.36 4.76
CA LEU A 118 -1.07 -7.91 3.39
C LEU A 118 -1.70 -6.96 2.36
N ASP A 119 -2.56 -6.07 2.83
CA ASP A 119 -3.16 -4.98 2.07
C ASP A 119 -2.21 -3.78 1.92
N GLY A 120 -1.01 -3.83 2.50
CA GLY A 120 0.02 -2.80 2.33
C GLY A 120 -0.13 -1.59 3.24
N ASP A 121 -1.17 -1.50 4.08
CA ASP A 121 -1.32 -0.38 5.00
C ASP A 121 -0.37 -0.52 6.22
N PRO A 122 0.45 0.50 6.52
CA PRO A 122 1.37 0.46 7.65
C PRO A 122 0.71 0.80 8.99
N LEU A 123 1.12 0.03 10.00
CA LEU A 123 1.02 0.39 11.40
C LEU A 123 2.22 1.25 11.77
N ILE A 124 1.98 2.48 12.21
CA ILE A 124 3.01 3.50 12.45
C ILE A 124 3.17 3.71 13.95
N GLY A 125 4.40 3.80 14.43
CA GLY A 125 4.75 4.33 15.76
C GLY A 125 5.20 5.78 15.63
N ASP A 126 4.61 6.68 16.42
CA ASP A 126 5.02 8.09 16.48
C ASP A 126 6.06 8.33 17.58
N MET A 127 7.32 8.43 17.18
CA MET A 127 8.44 8.62 18.11
C MET A 127 8.62 10.07 18.59
N SER A 128 7.71 10.99 18.23
CA SER A 128 7.72 12.35 18.78
C SER A 128 7.38 12.38 20.28
N ARG A 129 6.85 11.27 20.81
CA ARG A 129 6.50 11.09 22.22
C ARG A 129 7.14 9.81 22.77
N PRO A 130 7.53 9.78 24.05
CA PRO A 130 8.22 8.63 24.65
C PRO A 130 7.36 7.36 24.73
N GLU A 131 6.04 7.49 24.87
CA GLU A 131 5.09 6.37 24.91
C GLU A 131 4.89 5.70 23.53
N VAL A 132 5.29 6.39 22.47
CA VAL A 132 5.16 6.00 21.07
C VAL A 132 3.71 5.61 20.71
N PRO A 133 2.80 6.60 20.55
CA PRO A 133 1.45 6.34 20.07
C PRO A 133 1.45 5.58 18.75
N VAL A 134 0.47 4.70 18.59
CA VAL A 134 0.35 3.86 17.40
C VAL A 134 -0.76 4.41 16.51
N LEU A 135 -0.42 4.62 15.24
CA LEU A 135 -1.27 5.20 14.23
C LEU A 135 -1.50 4.22 13.07
N TRP A 136 -2.60 4.39 12.36
CA TRP A 136 -2.87 3.77 11.08
C TRP A 136 -2.74 4.81 9.97
N LYS A 137 -2.11 4.44 8.86
CA LYS A 137 -2.05 5.27 7.65
C LYS A 137 -2.45 4.42 6.46
N TRP A 138 -3.31 4.96 5.61
CA TRP A 138 -3.66 4.35 4.33
C TRP A 138 -2.54 4.64 3.33
N HIS A 139 -1.95 3.59 2.77
CA HIS A 139 -0.88 3.75 1.80
C HIS A 139 -1.40 4.24 0.44
N ASP A 140 -2.65 3.91 0.09
CA ASP A 140 -3.31 4.28 -1.16
C ASP A 140 -4.01 5.64 -1.13
N GLU A 141 -4.22 6.19 0.08
CA GLU A 141 -4.77 7.52 0.32
C GLU A 141 -3.77 8.39 1.09
N PRO A 142 -2.62 8.77 0.49
CA PRO A 142 -1.53 9.44 1.18
C PRO A 142 -1.94 10.79 1.79
N HIS A 143 -2.92 11.49 1.24
CA HIS A 143 -3.40 12.75 1.81
C HIS A 143 -4.32 12.57 3.03
N ARG A 144 -4.82 11.35 3.27
CA ARG A 144 -5.67 11.06 4.42
C ARG A 144 -4.84 11.13 5.70
N ALA A 145 -5.36 11.83 6.70
CA ALA A 145 -4.70 11.93 8.00
C ALA A 145 -4.51 10.53 8.62
N ALA A 146 -3.36 10.31 9.25
CA ALA A 146 -3.15 9.11 10.04
C ALA A 146 -4.16 9.07 11.19
N ARG A 147 -4.74 7.89 11.44
CA ARG A 147 -5.72 7.70 12.52
C ARG A 147 -5.06 7.11 13.76
N PRO A 148 -5.28 7.65 14.96
CA PRO A 148 -4.85 7.02 16.20
C PRO A 148 -5.49 5.63 16.38
N LEU A 149 -4.69 4.66 16.84
CA LEU A 149 -5.12 3.30 17.18
C LEU A 149 -4.89 2.98 18.65
N PHE A 150 -3.69 3.22 19.15
CA PHE A 150 -3.33 3.01 20.55
C PHE A 150 -2.57 4.23 21.07
N ALA A 151 -2.76 4.55 22.35
CA ALA A 151 -2.07 5.65 23.00
C ALA A 151 -0.57 5.37 23.20
N SER A 152 -0.17 4.09 23.22
CA SER A 152 1.23 3.67 23.37
C SER A 152 1.54 2.33 22.70
N LEU A 153 2.84 2.06 22.49
CA LEU A 153 3.32 0.74 22.07
C LEU A 153 3.01 -0.35 23.10
N GLU A 154 3.02 -0.02 24.39
CA GLU A 154 2.66 -0.95 25.46
C GLU A 154 1.19 -1.38 25.35
N GLU A 155 0.29 -0.42 25.09
CA GLU A 155 -1.13 -0.71 24.87
C GLU A 155 -1.32 -1.60 23.63
N LEU A 156 -0.62 -1.32 22.52
CA LEU A 156 -0.62 -2.22 21.35
C LEU A 156 -0.19 -3.63 21.75
N MET A 157 0.93 -3.78 22.45
CA MET A 157 1.45 -5.09 22.87
C MET A 157 0.44 -5.87 23.73
N ALA A 158 -0.32 -5.19 24.58
CA ALA A 158 -1.37 -5.80 25.39
C ALA A 158 -2.58 -6.28 24.56
N HIS A 159 -2.85 -5.66 23.42
CA HIS A 159 -3.96 -6.01 22.52
C HIS A 159 -3.60 -7.04 21.45
N VAL A 160 -2.30 -7.24 21.18
CA VAL A 160 -1.87 -8.28 20.26
C VAL A 160 -2.13 -9.64 20.89
N GLN A 161 -2.92 -10.45 20.19
CA GLN A 161 -3.29 -11.77 20.66
C GLN A 161 -2.20 -12.77 20.26
N ALA A 162 -1.75 -13.57 21.23
CA ALA A 162 -0.99 -14.77 20.92
C ALA A 162 -1.79 -15.61 19.92
N LYS A 163 -1.11 -16.18 18.92
CA LYS A 163 -1.77 -17.03 17.93
C LYS A 163 -2.63 -18.06 18.66
N ALA A 164 -3.95 -17.99 18.50
CA ALA A 164 -4.85 -19.00 19.06
C ALA A 164 -4.34 -20.38 18.59
N ALA A 165 -4.14 -21.29 19.53
CA ALA A 165 -3.67 -22.66 19.27
C ALA A 165 -4.59 -23.49 18.34
N ARG A 166 -5.64 -22.87 17.77
CA ARG A 166 -6.54 -23.43 16.76
C ARG A 166 -7.04 -22.39 15.74
N ALA A 167 -6.23 -21.40 15.38
CA ALA A 167 -6.41 -20.80 14.06
C ALA A 167 -5.59 -21.66 13.08
N PRO A 168 -6.22 -22.41 12.16
CA PRO A 168 -5.45 -23.16 11.17
C PRO A 168 -4.56 -22.16 10.42
N LEU A 169 -3.25 -22.43 10.39
CA LEU A 169 -2.33 -21.91 9.37
C LEU A 169 -2.51 -22.68 8.04
N VAL A 170 -3.71 -23.18 7.79
CA VAL A 170 -4.13 -23.53 6.44
C VAL A 170 -4.77 -22.23 5.95
N PRO A 171 -4.40 -21.66 4.79
CA PRO A 171 -5.33 -20.82 4.06
C PRO A 171 -6.64 -21.59 4.12
N ARG A 172 -7.70 -21.00 4.68
CA ARG A 172 -8.97 -21.72 4.67
C ARG A 172 -9.22 -22.00 3.19
N GLU A 173 -9.02 -23.25 2.77
CA GLU A 173 -9.86 -23.91 1.80
C GLU A 173 -11.26 -23.97 2.43
N THR A 174 -11.82 -22.82 2.81
CA THR A 174 -13.12 -22.52 2.26
C THR A 174 -12.95 -22.77 0.79
N ARG A 175 -13.80 -23.60 0.21
CA ARG A 175 -14.25 -23.41 -1.16
C ARG A 175 -14.85 -21.99 -1.27
N SER A 176 -14.02 -20.99 -1.05
CA SER A 176 -14.21 -19.61 -1.42
C SER A 176 -13.62 -19.66 -2.79
N SER A 177 -14.49 -19.85 -3.76
CA SER A 177 -14.05 -19.71 -5.12
C SER A 177 -13.36 -18.37 -5.24
N THR A 178 -12.05 -18.33 -5.48
CA THR A 178 -11.34 -17.07 -5.64
C THR A 178 -12.03 -16.39 -6.82
N ILE A 179 -12.72 -15.27 -6.53
CA ILE A 179 -13.46 -14.53 -7.54
C ILE A 179 -12.47 -13.57 -8.17
N PHE A 180 -12.20 -13.80 -9.44
CA PHE A 180 -11.44 -12.89 -10.28
C PHE A 180 -12.43 -11.97 -10.98
N TYR A 181 -12.18 -10.67 -10.88
CA TYR A 181 -12.99 -9.63 -11.46
C TYR A 181 -12.30 -9.07 -12.70
N THR A 182 -13.01 -9.11 -13.82
CA THR A 182 -12.66 -8.37 -15.03
C THR A 182 -13.69 -7.25 -15.19
N VAL A 183 -13.20 -6.01 -15.26
CA VAL A 183 -14.03 -4.81 -15.44
C VAL A 183 -13.83 -4.28 -16.86
N ARG A 184 -14.91 -4.20 -17.64
CA ARG A 184 -14.90 -3.70 -19.02
C ARG A 184 -15.75 -2.45 -19.14
N LEU A 185 -15.20 -1.41 -19.75
CA LEU A 185 -15.94 -0.24 -20.18
C LEU A 185 -16.67 -0.58 -21.48
N LEU A 186 -18.00 -0.61 -21.46
CA LEU A 186 -18.82 -0.93 -22.63
C LEU A 186 -19.15 0.31 -23.45
N GLU A 187 -19.50 1.41 -22.78
CA GLU A 187 -19.97 2.64 -23.42
C GLU A 187 -19.42 3.85 -22.67
N LEU A 188 -19.10 4.93 -23.38
CA LEU A 188 -18.58 6.16 -22.79
C LEU A 188 -19.66 7.08 -22.20
N GLY A 189 -20.95 6.79 -22.45
CA GLY A 189 -22.05 7.61 -21.95
C GLY A 189 -22.22 8.97 -22.65
N PRO A 190 -23.00 9.88 -22.04
CA PRO A 190 -23.39 11.16 -22.65
C PRO A 190 -22.28 12.22 -22.65
N ASP A 191 -21.25 12.08 -21.81
CA ASP A 191 -20.05 12.94 -21.82
C ASP A 191 -18.77 12.12 -22.02
N PRO A 192 -18.48 11.71 -23.28
CA PRO A 192 -17.28 10.93 -23.57
C PRO A 192 -15.98 11.65 -23.20
N ALA A 193 -15.94 12.98 -23.25
CA ALA A 193 -14.72 13.72 -22.99
C ALA A 193 -14.23 13.53 -21.54
N ARG A 194 -15.15 13.55 -20.56
CA ARG A 194 -14.83 13.27 -19.15
C ARG A 194 -14.31 11.85 -18.94
N VAL A 195 -14.92 10.88 -19.61
CA VAL A 195 -14.50 9.47 -19.53
C VAL A 195 -13.12 9.27 -20.15
N MET A 196 -12.82 9.93 -21.28
CA MET A 196 -11.49 9.88 -21.88
C MET A 196 -10.41 10.50 -20.98
N LEU A 197 -10.73 11.56 -20.24
CA LEU A 197 -9.83 12.13 -19.24
C LEU A 197 -9.57 11.17 -18.07
N ALA A 198 -10.59 10.43 -17.62
CA ALA A 198 -10.42 9.37 -16.62
C ALA A 198 -9.55 8.22 -17.14
N LEU A 199 -9.76 7.78 -18.38
CA LEU A 199 -8.94 6.74 -19.03
C LEU A 199 -7.47 7.13 -19.13
N ARG A 200 -7.15 8.42 -19.32
CA ARG A 200 -5.75 8.90 -19.35
C ARG A 200 -4.99 8.61 -18.06
N LYS A 201 -5.68 8.58 -16.91
CA LYS A 201 -5.07 8.26 -15.61
C LYS A 201 -4.73 6.77 -15.48
N ILE A 202 -5.42 5.91 -16.23
CA ILE A 202 -5.20 4.46 -16.26
C ILE A 202 -4.15 4.10 -17.31
N PHE A 203 -4.29 4.65 -18.52
CA PHE A 203 -3.40 4.41 -19.64
C PHE A 203 -2.37 5.54 -19.80
N THR A 204 -1.56 5.72 -18.76
CA THR A 204 -0.60 6.85 -18.65
C THR A 204 0.48 6.86 -19.73
N THR A 205 0.72 5.72 -20.37
CA THR A 205 1.74 5.52 -21.41
C THR A 205 1.26 5.79 -22.83
N LEU A 206 -0.05 5.95 -23.05
CA LEU A 206 -0.60 6.22 -24.38
C LEU A 206 -0.48 7.69 -24.74
N SER A 207 -0.10 7.97 -25.99
CA SER A 207 -0.20 9.33 -26.54
C SER A 207 -1.67 9.77 -26.64
N ALA A 208 -1.91 11.08 -26.72
CA ALA A 208 -3.27 11.62 -26.84
C ALA A 208 -4.02 11.05 -28.07
N GLN A 209 -3.32 10.80 -29.17
CA GLN A 209 -3.91 10.22 -30.38
C GLN A 209 -4.25 8.74 -30.21
N GLU A 210 -3.43 7.96 -29.49
CA GLU A 210 -3.72 6.56 -29.17
C GLU A 210 -4.86 6.43 -28.16
N LEU A 211 -4.92 7.32 -27.17
CA LEU A 211 -6.02 7.39 -26.23
C LEU A 211 -7.34 7.62 -26.96
N LEU A 212 -7.38 8.57 -27.92
CA LEU A 212 -8.58 8.82 -28.76
C LEU A 212 -9.00 7.61 -29.59
N LYS A 213 -8.11 6.66 -29.90
CA LYS A 213 -8.46 5.41 -30.60
C LYS A 213 -9.17 4.40 -29.68
N LEU A 214 -9.13 4.58 -28.36
CA LEU A 214 -9.83 3.69 -27.42
C LEU A 214 -11.35 3.81 -27.54
N LYS A 215 -11.87 4.99 -27.92
CA LYS A 215 -13.31 5.21 -28.11
C LYS A 215 -13.93 4.29 -29.16
N THR A 216 -13.14 3.86 -30.14
CA THR A 216 -13.57 2.96 -31.23
C THR A 216 -13.24 1.50 -30.96
N ARG A 217 -12.72 1.17 -29.77
CA ARG A 217 -12.26 -0.16 -29.37
C ARG A 217 -12.99 -0.68 -28.13
N LEU A 218 -14.20 -0.19 -27.89
CA LEU A 218 -15.05 -0.73 -26.85
C LEU A 218 -15.55 -2.14 -27.27
N PRO A 219 -15.70 -3.09 -26.33
CA PRO A 219 -15.46 -2.93 -24.89
C PRO A 219 -13.97 -2.90 -24.52
N LEU A 220 -13.61 -2.00 -23.60
CA LEU A 220 -12.23 -1.80 -23.15
C LEU A 220 -12.01 -2.41 -21.76
N THR A 221 -11.05 -3.31 -21.59
CA THR A 221 -10.70 -3.86 -20.28
C THR A 221 -9.98 -2.80 -19.43
N LEU A 222 -10.59 -2.43 -18.30
CA LEU A 222 -10.05 -1.49 -17.31
C LEU A 222 -9.30 -2.22 -16.19
N LEU A 223 -9.77 -3.41 -15.83
CA LEU A 223 -9.18 -4.32 -14.85
C LEU A 223 -9.33 -5.73 -15.39
N ASP A 224 -8.28 -6.52 -15.34
CA ASP A 224 -8.31 -7.90 -15.84
C ASP A 224 -7.92 -8.89 -14.75
N ASP A 225 -8.76 -9.88 -14.53
CA ASP A 225 -8.52 -11.05 -13.67
C ASP A 225 -7.94 -10.67 -12.29
N SER A 226 -8.49 -9.61 -11.68
CA SER A 226 -8.03 -9.12 -10.37
C SER A 226 -8.81 -9.76 -9.23
N VAL A 227 -8.14 -10.12 -8.16
CA VAL A 227 -8.77 -10.63 -6.93
C VAL A 227 -9.28 -9.51 -6.00
N SER A 228 -9.01 -8.24 -6.33
CA SER A 228 -9.36 -7.09 -5.49
C SER A 228 -10.77 -6.55 -5.78
N ALA A 229 -11.74 -6.92 -4.93
CA ALA A 229 -13.10 -6.39 -4.99
C ALA A 229 -13.15 -4.86 -4.81
N LEU A 230 -12.27 -4.30 -3.99
CA LEU A 230 -12.18 -2.85 -3.76
C LEU A 230 -11.75 -2.09 -5.02
N GLN A 231 -10.73 -2.60 -5.75
CA GLN A 231 -10.31 -1.98 -7.02
C GLN A 231 -11.42 -2.06 -8.08
N LYS A 232 -12.12 -3.20 -8.15
CA LYS A 232 -13.31 -3.36 -8.98
C LYS A 232 -14.39 -2.33 -8.63
N ASP A 233 -14.78 -2.22 -7.36
CA ASP A 233 -15.84 -1.30 -6.91
C ASP A 233 -15.48 0.17 -7.18
N ARG A 234 -14.24 0.58 -6.89
CA ARG A 234 -13.76 1.93 -7.17
C ARG A 234 -13.82 2.24 -8.67
N LEU A 235 -13.42 1.31 -9.54
CA LEU A 235 -13.48 1.51 -11.00
C LEU A 235 -14.92 1.60 -11.50
N VAL A 236 -15.80 0.71 -11.06
CA VAL A 236 -17.23 0.74 -11.42
C VAL A 236 -17.84 2.06 -10.99
N GLN A 237 -17.74 2.41 -9.70
CA GLN A 237 -18.30 3.65 -9.16
C GLN A 237 -17.75 4.89 -9.86
N HIS A 238 -16.44 4.92 -10.16
CA HIS A 238 -15.83 6.06 -10.82
C HIS A 238 -16.37 6.25 -12.24
N PHE A 239 -16.42 5.21 -13.07
CA PHE A 239 -16.85 5.34 -14.46
C PHE A 239 -18.36 5.46 -14.61
N GLU A 240 -19.15 4.73 -13.83
CA GLU A 240 -20.61 4.90 -13.80
C GLU A 240 -21.01 6.28 -13.27
N GLY A 241 -20.26 6.82 -12.28
CA GLY A 241 -20.44 8.19 -11.79
C GLY A 241 -20.14 9.26 -12.84
N LEU A 242 -19.41 8.92 -13.91
CA LEU A 242 -19.20 9.78 -15.09
C LEU A 242 -20.26 9.56 -16.18
N GLY A 243 -21.23 8.69 -15.95
CA GLY A 243 -22.29 8.33 -16.90
C GLY A 243 -21.89 7.25 -17.92
N ALA A 244 -20.72 6.63 -17.77
CA ALA A 244 -20.31 5.51 -18.62
C ALA A 244 -20.98 4.19 -18.19
N ARG A 245 -21.04 3.22 -19.11
CA ARG A 245 -21.54 1.87 -18.80
C ARG A 245 -20.38 0.90 -18.63
N VAL A 246 -20.36 0.22 -17.49
CA VAL A 246 -19.32 -0.75 -17.13
C VAL A 246 -19.95 -2.13 -16.98
N GLU A 247 -19.23 -3.16 -17.41
CA GLU A 247 -19.55 -4.56 -17.16
C GLU A 247 -18.52 -5.16 -16.21
N VAL A 248 -18.99 -5.96 -15.26
CA VAL A 248 -18.16 -6.76 -14.38
C VAL A 248 -18.40 -8.23 -14.70
N SER A 249 -17.35 -8.94 -15.07
CA SER A 249 -17.35 -10.39 -15.18
C SER A 249 -16.68 -11.00 -13.95
N GLU A 250 -17.33 -11.99 -13.34
CA GLU A 250 -16.79 -12.76 -12.22
C GLU A 250 -16.39 -14.15 -12.71
N ARG A 251 -15.13 -14.52 -12.51
CA ARG A 251 -14.63 -15.87 -12.74
C ARG A 251 -14.26 -16.50 -11.42
N ARG A 252 -14.81 -17.69 -11.15
CA ARG A 252 -14.62 -18.44 -9.91
C ARG A 252 -13.65 -19.59 -10.17
N LEU A 253 -12.59 -19.71 -9.37
CA LEU A 253 -11.73 -20.90 -9.31
C LEU A 253 -12.22 -21.88 -8.24
#